data_AF-A0A6C0CJL3-F1
#
_entry.id   AF-A0A6C0CJL3-F1
#
_cell.length_a   1.000
_cell.length_b   1.000
_cell.length_c   1.000
_cell.angle_alpha   90.00
_cell.angle_beta   90.00
_cell.angle_gamma   90.00
#
_symmetry.space_group_name_H-M   'P 1'
#
loop_
_entity.id
_entity.type
_entity.pdbx_description
1 polymer ?
#
loop_
_entity_poly.entity_id
_entity_poly.type
_entity_poly.pdbx_seq_one_letter_code
_entity_poly.pdbx_strand_id
1 'polypeptide(L)'
;MTDFQSAFDKPTTAINNTLSTQVSSAQTWSNVPGALVKAASSSSGYVWGYNSGFDVWKCSVPCTGNWSKINIPKAGNILDMTVDDTTVYFLFSDGSKCSLVYGPASSKDGTSFVTIILSIGADKLFSTHTYLWLQDPVGAKQKLPKPVTMANMLPVADKTVMITSASSTTLYGKMIATGQLVKTDETLSTAWQPISGLSTLNNSKLIGDNDSLSALYILDPTNKAYKCVGDCSTNQQLAPFDTGNMPAMNITGDPSNKQVWLTSTSNGPNGNIFNKIEGSNYSDILNVITPLDKTRSGVIDDATKQYKQQTDVMSANNQLVNFRSSLDNWLTSILPVSLTNGTSNADAQKIQQDTQQTSAQLDQINYISPILIKLIITFCVGILAYLVFGFIGPMVNVVVIAILIVGFYVSLNNDIKLPPLLSPRLQFSWGTSS
;
A
#
# COMPACT_ATOMS: atom_id res chain seq x y z
N MET A 1 -27.98 6.02 -28.51
CA MET A 1 -26.60 5.54 -28.27
C MET A 1 -25.75 6.54 -27.49
N THR A 2 -25.81 7.85 -27.77
CA THR A 2 -25.03 8.89 -27.07
C THR A 2 -25.33 9.02 -25.57
N ASP A 3 -26.56 8.75 -25.15
CA ASP A 3 -27.02 8.90 -23.75
C ASP A 3 -26.57 7.75 -22.83
N PHE A 4 -26.40 6.54 -23.38
CA PHE A 4 -25.87 5.40 -22.64
C PHE A 4 -24.37 5.53 -22.41
N GLN A 5 -23.65 5.94 -23.46
CA GLN A 5 -22.20 6.14 -23.41
C GLN A 5 -21.82 7.17 -22.34
N SER A 6 -22.52 8.31 -22.29
CA SER A 6 -22.30 9.34 -21.26
C SER A 6 -22.71 8.88 -19.86
N ALA A 7 -23.80 8.12 -19.71
CA ALA A 7 -24.26 7.58 -18.43
C ALA A 7 -23.35 6.46 -17.87
N PHE A 8 -22.63 5.74 -18.73
CA PHE A 8 -21.66 4.70 -18.34
C PHE A 8 -20.26 5.27 -18.10
N ASP A 9 -19.80 6.19 -18.95
CA ASP A 9 -18.44 6.74 -18.88
C ASP A 9 -18.26 7.62 -17.63
N LYS A 10 -19.29 8.39 -17.25
CA LYS A 10 -19.25 9.28 -16.07
C LYS A 10 -18.94 8.56 -14.74
N PRO A 11 -19.67 7.48 -14.34
CA PRO A 11 -19.33 6.73 -13.15
C PRO A 11 -18.01 5.96 -13.29
N THR A 12 -17.67 5.47 -14.49
CA THR A 12 -16.40 4.76 -14.74
C THR A 12 -15.19 5.66 -14.56
N THR A 13 -15.22 6.88 -15.11
CA THR A 13 -14.18 7.90 -14.90
C THR A 13 -14.12 8.34 -13.44
N ALA A 14 -15.26 8.46 -12.76
CA ALA A 14 -15.29 8.80 -11.34
C ALA A 14 -14.66 7.71 -10.46
N ILE A 15 -14.90 6.42 -10.76
CA ILE A 15 -14.26 5.28 -10.09
C ILE A 15 -12.75 5.33 -10.34
N ASN A 16 -12.32 5.48 -11.58
CA ASN A 16 -10.89 5.51 -11.95
C ASN A 16 -10.15 6.68 -11.31
N ASN A 17 -10.78 7.86 -11.24
CA ASN A 17 -10.20 9.02 -10.58
C ASN A 17 -10.16 8.88 -9.06
N THR A 18 -11.19 8.28 -8.45
CA THR A 18 -11.21 8.03 -7.00
C THR A 18 -10.18 6.98 -6.61
N LEU A 19 -10.07 5.90 -7.40
CA LEU A 19 -9.07 4.85 -7.20
C LEU A 19 -7.66 5.39 -7.40
N SER A 20 -7.41 6.16 -8.47
CA SER A 20 -6.10 6.72 -8.73
C SER A 20 -5.69 7.73 -7.67
N THR A 21 -6.59 8.58 -7.17
CA THR A 21 -6.26 9.61 -6.17
C THR A 21 -6.16 9.08 -4.74
N GLN A 22 -7.02 8.15 -4.33
CA GLN A 22 -7.01 7.63 -2.95
C GLN A 22 -6.02 6.47 -2.75
N VAL A 23 -5.76 5.65 -3.77
CA VAL A 23 -4.76 4.57 -3.66
C VAL A 23 -3.33 5.09 -3.81
N SER A 24 -3.09 6.09 -4.67
CA SER A 24 -1.74 6.66 -4.84
C SER A 24 -1.28 7.51 -3.64
N SER A 25 -2.21 8.20 -2.98
CA SER A 25 -1.90 9.06 -1.82
C SER A 25 -1.72 8.30 -0.51
N ALA A 26 -2.31 7.11 -0.38
CA ALA A 26 -2.22 6.29 0.83
C ALA A 26 -1.10 5.23 0.83
N GLN A 27 -0.37 5.05 -0.29
CA GLN A 27 0.58 3.94 -0.43
C GLN A 27 2.04 4.30 -0.71
N THR A 28 2.36 5.57 -0.96
CA THR A 28 3.74 5.95 -1.33
C THR A 28 4.51 6.54 -0.16
N TRP A 29 5.77 6.12 0.00
CA TRP A 29 6.70 6.73 0.95
C TRP A 29 7.06 8.13 0.49
N SER A 30 6.89 9.13 1.37
CA SER A 30 7.34 10.50 1.11
C SER A 30 8.72 10.71 1.72
N ASN A 31 9.69 11.14 0.90
CA ASN A 31 11.03 11.44 1.36
C ASN A 31 11.06 12.81 2.05
N VAL A 32 11.22 12.81 3.36
CA VAL A 32 11.30 14.01 4.18
C VAL A 32 12.75 14.52 4.16
N PRO A 33 13.01 15.79 3.79
CA PRO A 33 14.35 16.33 3.80
C PRO A 33 15.04 16.20 5.15
N GLY A 34 16.28 15.71 5.18
CA GLY A 34 17.09 15.58 6.39
C GLY A 34 17.85 14.26 6.52
N ALA A 35 18.69 14.18 7.56
CA ALA A 35 19.52 13.01 7.85
C ALA A 35 19.41 12.62 9.33
N LEU A 36 18.69 11.54 9.63
CA LEU A 36 18.48 11.05 11.00
C LEU A 36 18.80 9.56 11.13
N VAL A 37 19.26 9.15 12.31
CA VAL A 37 19.47 7.74 12.65
C VAL A 37 18.13 7.08 13.00
N LYS A 38 17.32 7.75 13.82
CA LYS A 38 15.99 7.32 14.23
C LYS A 38 15.07 8.54 14.28
N ALA A 39 13.83 8.34 13.86
CA ALA A 39 12.75 9.31 14.00
C ALA A 39 11.54 8.59 14.61
N ALA A 40 10.78 9.29 15.45
CA ALA A 40 9.52 8.81 16.02
C ALA A 40 8.56 9.98 16.22
N SER A 41 7.28 9.78 15.93
CA SER A 41 6.23 10.76 16.20
C SER A 41 5.56 10.52 17.55
N SER A 42 5.05 11.61 18.11
CA SER A 42 4.18 11.64 19.28
C SER A 42 2.78 12.07 18.86
N SER A 43 1.76 11.57 19.56
CA SER A 43 0.40 12.10 19.47
C SER A 43 0.29 13.58 19.87
N SER A 44 1.31 14.14 20.54
CA SER A 44 1.48 15.59 20.78
C SER A 44 1.67 16.42 19.50
N GLY A 45 1.72 15.80 18.31
CA GLY A 45 1.80 16.49 17.01
C GLY A 45 3.22 16.87 16.58
N TYR A 46 4.24 16.24 17.18
CA TYR A 46 5.64 16.47 16.86
C TYR A 46 6.36 15.16 16.53
N VAL A 47 7.30 15.25 15.59
CA VAL A 47 8.26 14.20 15.25
C VAL A 47 9.58 14.60 15.86
N TRP A 48 10.19 13.67 16.58
CA TRP A 48 11.51 13.83 17.17
C TRP A 48 12.49 12.88 16.48
N GLY A 49 13.75 13.28 16.43
CA GLY A 49 14.81 12.43 15.91
C GLY A 49 16.18 12.91 16.34
N TYR A 50 17.19 12.07 16.11
CA TYR A 50 18.58 12.46 16.26
C TYR A 50 19.40 12.05 15.04
N ASN A 51 20.45 12.81 14.74
CA ASN A 51 21.36 12.54 13.64
C ASN A 51 22.63 11.80 14.10
N SER A 52 23.50 11.45 13.16
CA SER A 52 24.79 10.80 13.44
C SER A 52 25.77 11.67 14.21
N GLY A 53 25.56 12.99 14.23
CA GLY A 53 26.30 13.95 15.06
C GLY A 53 25.74 14.11 16.48
N PHE A 54 24.79 13.27 16.90
CA PHE A 54 24.12 13.31 18.21
C PHE A 54 23.41 14.65 18.48
N ASP A 55 22.94 15.32 17.44
CA ASP A 55 22.04 16.46 17.55
C ASP A 55 20.59 16.00 17.54
N VAL A 56 19.78 16.62 18.40
CA VAL A 56 18.35 16.36 18.50
C VAL A 56 17.58 17.36 17.66
N TRP A 57 16.65 16.84 16.87
CA TRP A 57 15.82 17.59 15.94
C TRP A 57 14.36 17.31 16.22
N LYS A 58 13.55 18.35 16.03
CA LYS A 58 12.09 18.29 16.16
C LYS A 58 11.43 18.87 14.92
N CYS A 59 10.30 18.29 14.53
CA CYS A 59 9.50 18.76 13.40
C CYS A 59 8.01 18.73 13.78
N SER A 60 7.24 19.76 13.40
CA SER A 60 5.79 19.75 13.60
C SER A 60 5.14 18.85 12.56
N VAL A 61 4.16 18.03 12.94
CA VAL A 61 3.33 17.27 12.00
C VAL A 61 2.31 18.23 11.34
N PRO A 62 2.09 18.18 10.01
CA PRO A 62 2.79 17.35 9.02
C PRO A 62 4.22 17.83 8.79
N CYS A 63 5.19 16.94 8.97
CA CYS A 63 6.61 17.26 8.85
C CYS A 63 7.06 17.14 7.39
N THR A 64 7.49 18.27 6.80
CA THR A 64 7.95 18.36 5.41
C THR A 64 9.44 18.71 5.32
N GLY A 65 10.20 18.49 6.41
CA GLY A 65 11.63 18.78 6.50
C GLY A 65 11.96 20.08 7.24
N ASN A 66 10.97 20.75 7.84
CA ASN A 66 11.12 21.92 8.70
C ASN A 66 11.67 21.56 10.09
N TRP A 67 12.82 20.91 10.11
CA TRP A 67 13.50 20.48 11.34
C TRP A 67 14.05 21.68 12.11
N SER A 68 13.73 21.72 13.40
CA SER A 68 14.29 22.66 14.37
C SER A 68 15.23 21.90 15.30
N LYS A 69 16.48 22.34 15.38
CA LYS A 69 17.45 21.78 16.32
C LYS A 69 17.03 22.15 17.75
N ILE A 70 16.96 21.16 18.63
CA ILE A 70 16.60 21.35 20.04
C ILE A 70 17.85 21.14 20.89
N ASN A 71 18.13 22.08 21.78
CA ASN A 71 19.22 21.94 22.71
C ASN A 71 18.70 21.28 24.01
N ILE A 72 19.02 20.00 24.18
CA ILE A 72 18.73 19.28 25.42
C ILE A 72 20.03 19.07 26.21
N PRO A 73 19.96 18.84 27.53
CA PRO A 73 21.13 18.46 28.32
C PRO A 73 21.78 17.22 27.71
N LYS A 74 22.99 17.36 27.14
CA LYS A 74 23.72 16.23 26.55
C LYS A 74 24.58 15.57 27.63
N ALA A 75 24.45 14.25 27.76
CA ALA A 75 25.21 13.43 28.70
C ALA A 75 26.09 12.39 27.96
N GLY A 76 26.62 12.76 26.79
CA GLY A 76 27.44 11.91 25.93
C GLY A 76 26.82 11.69 24.53
N ASN A 77 27.04 10.51 23.97
CA ASN A 77 26.50 10.09 22.69
C ASN A 77 25.08 9.53 22.85
N ILE A 78 24.19 9.82 21.91
CA ILE A 78 22.83 9.26 21.90
C ILE A 78 22.90 7.80 21.42
N LEU A 79 22.40 6.88 22.23
CA LEU A 79 22.31 5.46 21.91
C LEU A 79 20.95 5.10 21.28
N ASP A 80 19.87 5.60 21.87
CA ASP A 80 18.51 5.33 21.42
C ASP A 80 17.55 6.44 21.86
N MET A 81 16.36 6.46 21.25
CA MET A 81 15.26 7.30 21.68
C MET A 81 13.93 6.56 21.61
N THR A 82 13.00 6.94 22.48
CA THR A 82 11.60 6.53 22.35
C THR A 82 10.69 7.70 22.70
N VAL A 83 9.47 7.65 22.19
CA VAL A 83 8.49 8.72 22.33
C VAL A 83 7.20 8.07 22.78
N ASP A 84 6.56 8.63 23.79
CA ASP A 84 5.17 8.33 24.14
C ASP A 84 4.26 9.50 23.76
N ASP A 85 3.02 9.46 24.22
CA ASP A 85 2.00 10.46 23.89
C ASP A 85 2.37 11.88 24.34
N THR A 86 3.16 12.01 25.41
CA THR A 86 3.38 13.29 26.10
C THR A 86 4.85 13.62 26.34
N THR A 87 5.72 12.62 26.26
CA THR A 87 7.10 12.66 26.71
C THR A 87 8.01 12.00 25.68
N VAL A 88 9.15 12.63 25.43
CA VAL A 88 10.24 12.07 24.65
C VAL A 88 11.38 11.70 25.59
N TYR A 89 11.99 10.54 25.33
CA TYR A 89 13.09 10.00 26.12
C TYR A 89 14.28 9.72 25.22
N PHE A 90 15.46 10.15 25.67
CA PHE A 90 16.75 9.94 25.01
C PHE A 90 17.67 9.18 25.96
N LEU A 91 18.29 8.12 25.44
CA LEU A 91 19.30 7.37 26.14
C LEU A 91 20.68 7.84 25.68
N PHE A 92 21.49 8.30 26.64
CA PHE A 92 22.85 8.76 26.42
C PHE A 92 23.86 7.82 27.07
N SER A 93 25.08 7.79 26.52
CA SER A 93 26.24 7.16 27.14
C SER A 93 27.50 7.99 26.96
N ASP A 94 28.27 8.12 28.04
CA ASP A 94 29.61 8.73 28.03
C ASP A 94 30.73 7.67 27.83
N GLY A 95 30.36 6.42 27.56
CA GLY A 95 31.25 5.27 27.45
C GLY A 95 31.45 4.50 28.75
N SER A 96 31.13 5.09 29.91
CA SER A 96 31.22 4.45 31.24
C SER A 96 29.89 4.38 31.98
N LYS A 97 29.03 5.39 31.81
CA LYS A 97 27.72 5.52 32.45
C LYS A 97 26.68 5.84 31.39
N CYS A 98 25.48 5.32 31.58
CA CYS A 98 24.32 5.73 30.80
C CYS A 98 23.53 6.79 31.55
N SER A 99 22.92 7.70 30.82
CA SER A 99 22.02 8.72 31.36
C SER A 99 20.74 8.76 30.54
N LEU A 100 19.61 8.89 31.21
CA LEU A 100 18.31 9.10 30.60
C LEU A 100 17.99 10.59 30.64
N VAL A 101 17.69 11.17 29.48
CA VAL A 101 17.25 12.56 29.36
C VAL A 101 15.84 12.55 28.81
N TYR A 102 14.88 13.11 29.54
CA TYR A 102 13.48 13.09 29.11
C TYR A 102 12.81 14.43 29.37
N GLY A 103 11.77 14.72 28.59
CA GLY A 103 11.02 15.96 28.70
C GLY A 103 9.75 15.92 27.87
N PRO A 104 8.90 16.96 27.98
CA PRO A 104 7.64 17.01 27.26
C PRO A 104 7.86 16.94 25.74
N ALA A 105 7.13 16.07 25.04
CA ALA A 105 7.18 15.94 23.58
C ALA A 105 6.75 17.23 22.85
N SER A 106 5.99 18.11 23.52
CA SER A 106 5.59 19.43 23.05
C SER A 106 6.64 20.53 23.29
N SER A 107 7.72 20.25 24.04
CA SER A 107 8.73 21.24 24.42
C SER A 107 9.34 21.94 23.20
N LYS A 108 9.51 23.27 23.27
CA LYS A 108 9.99 24.10 22.15
C LYS A 108 11.51 24.26 22.10
N ASP A 109 12.18 24.22 23.24
CA ASP A 109 13.57 24.66 23.39
C ASP A 109 14.43 23.72 24.24
N GLY A 110 13.86 22.64 24.78
CA GLY A 110 14.60 21.66 25.57
C GLY A 110 14.82 22.04 27.05
N THR A 111 14.34 23.21 27.50
CA THR A 111 14.59 23.72 28.87
C THR A 111 13.93 22.90 29.97
N SER A 112 12.81 22.23 29.66
CA SER A 112 12.07 21.40 30.61
C SER A 112 12.58 19.96 30.72
N PHE A 113 13.72 19.64 30.08
CA PHE A 113 14.28 18.30 30.10
C PHE A 113 15.04 18.03 31.39
N VAL A 114 14.88 16.82 31.91
CA VAL A 114 15.51 16.34 33.13
C VAL A 114 16.45 15.19 32.79
N THR A 115 17.62 15.17 33.44
CA THR A 115 18.63 14.12 33.30
C THR A 115 18.66 13.24 34.54
N ILE A 116 18.67 11.92 34.33
CA ILE A 116 18.84 10.91 35.37
C ILE A 116 20.01 10.01 34.98
N ILE A 117 20.94 9.81 35.92
CA ILE A 117 22.05 8.87 35.74
C ILE A 117 21.54 7.46 36.00
N LEU A 118 21.81 6.55 35.06
CA LEU A 118 21.44 5.15 35.14
C LEU A 118 22.59 4.34 35.77
N SER A 119 22.21 3.32 36.55
CA SER A 119 23.15 2.37 37.17
C SER A 119 23.56 1.21 36.24
N ILE A 120 23.01 1.13 35.03
CA ILE A 120 23.24 0.08 34.03
C ILE A 120 23.71 0.68 32.70
N GLY A 121 24.54 -0.08 31.97
CA GLY A 121 24.86 0.17 30.57
C GLY A 121 23.76 -0.32 29.61
N ALA A 122 22.66 0.40 29.50
CA ALA A 122 21.60 0.09 28.54
C ALA A 122 21.95 0.61 27.12
N ASP A 123 21.45 -0.05 26.08
CA ASP A 123 21.61 0.35 24.67
C ASP A 123 20.27 0.55 23.94
N LYS A 124 19.17 0.05 24.51
CA LYS A 124 17.82 0.18 23.96
C LYS A 124 16.81 0.67 24.97
N LEU A 125 15.85 1.43 24.46
CA LEU A 125 14.80 2.06 25.25
C LEU A 125 13.41 1.75 24.67
N PHE A 126 12.51 1.29 25.53
CA PHE A 126 11.13 0.99 25.16
C PHE A 126 10.16 1.65 26.15
N SER A 127 9.04 2.13 25.64
CA SER A 127 8.07 2.88 26.42
C SER A 127 6.75 2.11 26.46
N THR A 128 6.25 1.86 27.65
CA THR A 128 4.90 1.31 27.92
C THR A 128 4.08 2.35 28.69
N HIS A 129 2.83 2.04 29.01
CA HIS A 129 1.97 2.96 29.76
C HIS A 129 2.52 3.23 31.16
N THR A 130 2.90 2.18 31.89
CA THR A 130 3.30 2.29 33.30
C THR A 130 4.82 2.32 33.51
N TYR A 131 5.60 1.76 32.58
CA TYR A 131 7.04 1.63 32.72
C TYR A 131 7.82 2.15 31.51
N LEU A 132 9.04 2.59 31.79
CA LEU A 132 10.09 2.76 30.80
C LEU A 132 11.06 1.58 30.94
N TRP A 133 11.26 0.85 29.85
CA TRP A 133 12.05 -0.37 29.79
C TRP A 133 13.43 -0.09 29.20
N LEU A 134 14.46 -0.49 29.93
CA LEU A 134 15.85 -0.40 29.55
C LEU A 134 16.39 -1.81 29.34
N GLN A 135 17.10 -1.99 28.23
CA GLN A 135 17.74 -3.26 27.89
C GLN A 135 19.21 -3.02 27.56
N ASP A 136 20.06 -3.96 27.98
CA ASP A 136 21.46 -4.03 27.58
C ASP A 136 21.66 -4.95 26.34
N PRO A 137 22.84 -4.93 25.70
CA PRO A 137 23.13 -5.76 24.54
C PRO A 137 23.05 -7.28 24.77
N VAL A 138 23.05 -7.73 26.04
CA VAL A 138 23.08 -9.15 26.45
C VAL A 138 21.68 -9.60 26.91
N GLY A 139 20.69 -8.71 26.94
CA GLY A 139 19.30 -8.99 27.29
C GLY A 139 18.94 -8.81 28.76
N ALA A 140 19.83 -8.28 29.60
CA ALA A 140 19.44 -7.84 30.93
C ALA A 140 18.47 -6.66 30.82
N LYS A 141 17.43 -6.69 31.64
CA LYS A 141 16.32 -5.74 31.58
C LYS A 141 16.15 -5.05 32.92
N GLN A 142 15.83 -3.77 32.87
CA GLN A 142 15.39 -2.99 34.03
C GLN A 142 14.19 -2.16 33.63
N LYS A 143 13.23 -2.01 34.54
CA LYS A 143 12.06 -1.17 34.33
C LYS A 143 12.06 0.00 35.31
N LEU A 144 11.69 1.16 34.81
CA LEU A 144 11.61 2.40 35.56
C LEU A 144 10.14 2.83 35.63
N PRO A 145 9.55 2.96 36.83
CA PRO A 145 8.16 3.38 36.97
C PRO A 145 7.94 4.80 36.40
N LYS A 146 6.84 4.98 35.68
CA LYS A 146 6.35 6.28 35.24
C LYS A 146 5.35 6.86 36.25
N PRO A 147 5.30 8.19 36.44
CA PRO A 147 6.21 9.19 35.88
C PRO A 147 7.63 9.03 36.45
N VAL A 148 8.62 9.26 35.59
CA VAL A 148 10.03 9.09 35.93
C VAL A 148 10.44 10.23 36.88
N THR A 149 10.31 10.04 38.18
CA THR A 149 10.65 11.09 39.17
C THR A 149 12.05 10.92 39.77
N MET A 150 12.55 9.68 39.81
CA MET A 150 13.84 9.30 40.39
C MET A 150 14.41 8.07 39.67
N ALA A 151 15.70 7.76 39.87
CA ALA A 151 16.40 6.60 39.30
C ALA A 151 16.03 5.26 39.98
N ASN A 152 14.77 5.04 40.33
CA ASN A 152 14.29 3.87 41.07
C ASN A 152 14.08 2.67 40.13
N MET A 153 15.19 2.18 39.60
CA MET A 153 15.21 1.10 38.62
C MET A 153 14.91 -0.24 39.28
N LEU A 154 13.99 -0.99 38.69
CA LEU A 154 13.61 -2.32 39.15
C LEU A 154 14.25 -3.36 38.20
N PRO A 155 15.19 -4.20 38.69
CA PRO A 155 15.80 -5.22 37.87
C PRO A 155 14.78 -6.31 37.52
N VAL A 156 14.89 -6.82 36.30
CA VAL A 156 14.06 -7.92 35.81
C VAL A 156 14.97 -9.15 35.65
N ALA A 157 14.60 -10.24 36.32
CA ALA A 157 15.39 -11.47 36.36
C ALA A 157 15.45 -12.18 35.01
N ASP A 158 14.42 -12.04 34.17
CA ASP A 158 14.36 -12.68 32.88
C ASP A 158 15.41 -12.13 31.91
N LYS A 159 16.26 -13.02 31.40
CA LYS A 159 17.28 -12.76 30.37
C LYS A 159 17.07 -13.60 29.10
N THR A 160 15.94 -14.31 29.00
CA THR A 160 15.70 -15.26 27.91
C THR A 160 15.25 -14.58 26.61
N VAL A 161 14.70 -13.36 26.71
CA VAL A 161 14.11 -12.61 25.59
C VAL A 161 14.76 -11.24 25.41
N MET A 162 15.10 -10.89 24.17
CA MET A 162 15.44 -9.53 23.76
C MET A 162 14.17 -8.76 23.38
N ILE A 163 13.95 -7.58 23.96
CA ILE A 163 12.80 -6.76 23.58
C ILE A 163 13.16 -6.07 22.26
N THR A 164 12.24 -6.09 21.31
CA THR A 164 12.45 -5.45 20.01
C THR A 164 11.47 -4.30 19.78
N SER A 165 10.30 -4.35 20.44
CA SER A 165 9.32 -3.28 20.43
C SER A 165 8.42 -3.31 21.65
N ALA A 166 7.71 -2.21 21.88
CA ALA A 166 6.73 -2.09 22.94
C ALA A 166 5.53 -1.28 22.43
N SER A 167 4.37 -1.66 22.95
CA SER A 167 3.11 -0.92 22.86
C SER A 167 2.77 -0.34 24.24
N SER A 168 1.62 0.31 24.37
CA SER A 168 1.17 0.81 25.66
C SER A 168 0.96 -0.31 26.70
N THR A 169 0.49 -1.49 26.27
CA THR A 169 0.14 -2.58 27.19
C THR A 169 0.96 -3.86 27.02
N THR A 170 1.61 -4.05 25.87
CA THR A 170 2.27 -5.30 25.48
C THR A 170 3.73 -5.06 25.11
N LEU A 171 4.59 -5.98 25.55
CA LEU A 171 5.99 -6.05 25.13
C LEU A 171 6.18 -7.12 24.06
N TYR A 172 6.97 -6.78 23.05
CA TYR A 172 7.31 -7.68 21.94
C TYR A 172 8.80 -7.95 21.94
N GLY A 173 9.15 -9.21 21.75
CA GLY A 173 10.55 -9.61 21.79
C GLY A 173 10.84 -10.86 20.99
N LYS A 174 12.11 -11.24 21.06
CA LYS A 174 12.67 -12.41 20.43
C LYS A 174 13.42 -13.25 21.47
N MET A 175 13.12 -14.54 21.53
CA MET A 175 13.87 -15.49 22.35
C MET A 175 15.32 -15.58 21.88
N ILE A 176 16.28 -15.46 22.79
CA ILE A 176 17.71 -15.49 22.48
C ILE A 176 18.14 -16.87 21.97
N ALA A 177 17.62 -17.94 22.57
CA ALA A 177 18.02 -19.30 22.25
C ALA A 177 17.50 -19.80 20.89
N THR A 178 16.27 -19.43 20.53
CA THR A 178 15.55 -20.01 19.37
C THR A 178 15.32 -19.00 18.25
N GLY A 179 15.43 -17.70 18.52
CA GLY A 179 15.05 -16.64 17.59
C GLY A 179 13.53 -16.50 17.41
N GLN A 180 12.72 -17.22 18.20
CA GLN A 180 11.26 -17.18 18.12
C GLN A 180 10.70 -15.85 18.62
N LEU A 181 9.70 -15.34 17.91
CA LEU A 181 8.99 -14.10 18.27
C LEU A 181 7.94 -14.35 19.34
N VAL A 182 7.97 -13.53 20.38
CA VAL A 182 7.17 -13.68 21.59
C VAL A 182 6.56 -12.35 22.04
N LYS A 183 5.44 -12.44 22.77
CA LYS A 183 4.78 -11.31 23.42
C LYS A 183 4.43 -11.60 24.88
N THR A 184 4.30 -10.55 25.67
CA THR A 184 3.94 -10.59 27.11
C THR A 184 3.32 -9.24 27.50
N ASP A 185 2.67 -9.18 28.66
CA ASP A 185 2.16 -7.94 29.23
C ASP A 185 3.29 -6.99 29.69
N GLU A 186 2.98 -5.69 29.77
CA GLU A 186 3.93 -4.65 30.18
C GLU A 186 4.52 -4.82 31.59
N THR A 187 3.96 -5.70 32.44
CA THR A 187 4.47 -5.92 33.80
C THR A 187 5.33 -7.18 33.95
N LEU A 188 5.37 -8.03 32.92
CA LEU A 188 5.88 -9.41 32.95
C LEU A 188 5.19 -10.31 33.97
N SER A 189 3.89 -10.09 34.21
CA SER A 189 3.08 -10.97 35.05
C SER A 189 2.69 -12.27 34.33
N THR A 190 2.54 -12.18 33.01
CA THR A 190 2.28 -13.29 32.11
C THR A 190 3.58 -13.80 31.51
N ALA A 191 3.72 -15.12 31.41
CA ALA A 191 4.87 -15.71 30.75
C ALA A 191 4.88 -15.35 29.27
N TRP A 192 6.06 -15.17 28.69
CA TRP A 192 6.25 -14.95 27.25
C TRP A 192 5.54 -16.03 26.43
N GLN A 193 4.61 -15.59 25.57
CA GLN A 193 3.87 -16.46 24.68
C GLN A 193 4.39 -16.32 23.25
N PRO A 194 4.54 -17.42 22.50
CA PRO A 194 4.90 -17.36 21.08
C PRO A 194 3.79 -16.71 20.27
N ILE A 195 4.18 -15.93 19.26
CA ILE A 195 3.24 -15.35 18.29
C ILE A 195 3.09 -16.37 17.15
N SER A 196 2.04 -17.19 17.22
CA SER A 196 1.85 -18.34 16.31
C SER A 196 1.79 -17.96 14.83
N GLY A 197 1.25 -16.78 14.48
CA GLY A 197 1.20 -16.28 13.11
C GLY A 197 2.54 -15.78 12.55
N LEU A 198 3.62 -15.82 13.35
CA LEU A 198 4.96 -15.39 12.96
C LEU A 198 6.01 -16.49 13.11
N SER A 199 5.59 -17.75 13.25
CA SER A 199 6.50 -18.87 13.48
C SER A 199 7.49 -19.13 12.33
N THR A 200 7.19 -18.65 11.13
CA THR A 200 8.04 -18.74 9.93
C THR A 200 9.08 -17.62 9.84
N LEU A 201 8.92 -16.55 10.63
CA LEU A 201 9.76 -15.35 10.63
C LEU A 201 10.68 -15.32 11.86
N ASN A 202 11.36 -16.44 12.12
CA ASN A 202 12.34 -16.49 13.20
C ASN A 202 13.51 -15.55 12.89
N ASN A 203 14.08 -14.96 13.93
CA ASN A 203 15.16 -13.97 13.86
C ASN A 203 14.80 -12.59 13.30
N SER A 204 13.57 -12.37 12.85
CA SER A 204 13.10 -11.06 12.43
C SER A 204 13.01 -10.08 13.61
N LYS A 205 13.00 -8.77 13.32
CA LYS A 205 12.83 -7.69 14.29
C LYS A 205 11.38 -7.22 14.27
N LEU A 206 10.70 -7.25 15.42
CA LEU A 206 9.37 -6.66 15.56
C LEU A 206 9.51 -5.16 15.81
N ILE A 207 8.65 -4.38 15.16
CA ILE A 207 8.61 -2.94 15.24
C ILE A 207 7.14 -2.51 15.23
N GLY A 208 6.74 -1.73 16.21
CA GLY A 208 5.43 -1.09 16.23
C GLY A 208 4.56 -1.55 17.37
N ASP A 209 3.31 -1.11 17.26
CA ASP A 209 2.28 -1.25 18.26
C ASP A 209 1.16 -2.10 17.65
N ASN A 210 0.54 -2.99 18.44
CA ASN A 210 -0.61 -3.80 18.01
C ASN A 210 -1.81 -3.61 18.95
N ASP A 211 -1.81 -2.58 19.78
CA ASP A 211 -2.93 -2.25 20.65
C ASP A 211 -4.11 -1.76 19.78
N SER A 212 -5.05 -2.68 19.57
CA SER A 212 -6.43 -2.58 19.03
C SER A 212 -6.68 -1.87 17.67
N LEU A 213 -5.78 -1.03 17.17
CA LEU A 213 -5.94 -0.25 15.93
C LEU A 213 -4.63 -0.04 15.15
N SER A 214 -3.51 -0.52 15.70
CA SER A 214 -2.17 -0.37 15.15
C SER A 214 -1.67 -1.69 14.55
N ALA A 215 -0.75 -1.60 13.60
CA ALA A 215 -0.20 -2.77 12.92
C ALA A 215 1.21 -3.07 13.44
N LEU A 216 1.50 -4.36 13.62
CA LEU A 216 2.84 -4.81 13.95
C LEU A 216 3.65 -4.94 12.66
N TYR A 217 4.77 -4.22 12.56
CA TYR A 217 5.69 -4.32 11.45
C TYR A 217 6.81 -5.30 11.81
N ILE A 218 7.13 -6.20 10.88
CA ILE A 218 8.16 -7.21 11.06
C ILE A 218 9.21 -7.01 9.98
N LEU A 219 10.46 -6.83 10.38
CA LEU A 219 11.60 -6.74 9.46
C LEU A 219 12.38 -8.05 9.51
N ASP A 220 12.39 -8.76 8.40
CA ASP A 220 13.16 -9.99 8.21
C ASP A 220 14.67 -9.70 8.10
N PRO A 221 15.58 -10.65 8.43
CA PRO A 221 17.02 -10.45 8.24
C PRO A 221 17.42 -10.17 6.79
N THR A 222 16.55 -10.49 5.81
CA THR A 222 16.73 -10.17 4.39
C THR A 222 16.26 -8.76 4.00
N ASN A 223 15.94 -7.90 4.97
CA ASN A 223 15.33 -6.56 4.79
C ASN A 223 13.94 -6.55 4.13
N LYS A 224 13.27 -7.71 4.03
CA LYS A 224 11.86 -7.75 3.66
C LYS A 224 11.02 -7.36 4.87
N ALA A 225 10.09 -6.45 4.68
CA ALA A 225 9.16 -6.07 5.73
C ALA A 225 7.80 -6.73 5.52
N TYR A 226 7.14 -7.03 6.63
CA TYR A 226 5.79 -7.54 6.70
C TYR A 226 4.98 -6.68 7.67
N LYS A 227 3.68 -6.64 7.46
CA LYS A 227 2.71 -5.97 8.32
C LYS A 227 1.73 -7.02 8.79
N CYS A 228 1.57 -7.12 10.10
CA CYS A 228 0.53 -7.91 10.70
C CYS A 228 -0.58 -6.98 11.23
N VAL A 229 -1.83 -7.30 10.88
CA VAL A 229 -3.02 -6.57 11.33
C VAL A 229 -3.86 -7.48 12.22
N GLY A 230 -4.12 -7.06 13.46
CA GLY A 230 -4.81 -7.87 14.46
C GLY A 230 -3.84 -8.65 15.34
N ASP A 231 -4.33 -9.66 16.07
CA ASP A 231 -3.58 -10.35 17.15
C ASP A 231 -2.35 -11.18 16.72
N CYS A 232 -2.09 -11.27 15.40
CA CYS A 232 -1.03 -12.05 14.77
C CYS A 232 -1.05 -13.52 15.18
N SER A 233 -2.23 -14.05 15.50
CA SER A 233 -2.40 -15.45 15.89
C SER A 233 -2.31 -16.39 14.69
N THR A 234 -2.58 -15.90 13.48
CA THR A 234 -2.58 -16.71 12.26
C THR A 234 -1.70 -16.11 11.16
N ASN A 235 -1.06 -16.96 10.36
CA ASN A 235 -0.22 -16.51 9.23
C ASN A 235 -1.01 -15.72 8.17
N GLN A 236 -2.34 -15.88 8.10
CA GLN A 236 -3.19 -15.18 7.14
C GLN A 236 -3.31 -13.67 7.41
N GLN A 237 -2.97 -13.23 8.63
CA GLN A 237 -2.97 -11.81 9.01
C GLN A 237 -1.66 -11.09 8.62
N LEU A 238 -0.70 -11.81 8.04
CA LEU A 238 0.59 -11.29 7.62
C LEU A 238 0.53 -10.84 6.16
N ALA A 239 0.59 -9.54 5.93
CA ALA A 239 0.68 -8.94 4.60
C ALA A 239 2.12 -8.49 4.30
N PRO A 240 2.62 -8.61 3.06
CA PRO A 240 3.86 -7.96 2.67
C PRO A 240 3.78 -6.44 2.90
N PHE A 241 4.84 -5.85 3.45
CA PHE A 241 4.96 -4.42 3.64
C PHE A 241 6.06 -3.88 2.74
N ASP A 242 5.66 -3.08 1.75
CA ASP A 242 6.62 -2.49 0.81
C ASP A 242 7.36 -1.32 1.46
N THR A 243 8.68 -1.47 1.63
CA THR A 243 9.59 -0.42 2.09
C THR A 243 10.11 0.45 0.94
N GLY A 244 9.58 0.32 -0.28
CA GLY A 244 10.04 1.04 -1.46
C GLY A 244 11.45 0.63 -1.90
N ASN A 245 11.83 -0.64 -1.67
CA ASN A 245 13.19 -1.16 -1.85
C ASN A 245 14.28 -0.44 -1.03
N MET A 246 13.89 0.29 0.02
CA MET A 246 14.82 0.99 0.89
C MET A 246 15.29 0.07 2.02
N PRO A 247 16.61 -0.08 2.24
CA PRO A 247 17.15 -0.81 3.37
C PRO A 247 16.87 -0.07 4.69
N ALA A 248 15.90 -0.57 5.45
CA ALA A 248 15.47 0.06 6.69
C ALA A 248 16.54 -0.06 7.79
N MET A 249 16.98 1.08 8.31
CA MET A 249 17.83 1.20 9.51
C MET A 249 16.97 1.16 10.78
N ASN A 250 15.95 2.03 10.82
CA ASN A 250 14.94 2.03 11.87
C ASN A 250 13.56 2.25 11.24
N ILE A 251 12.56 1.61 11.84
CA ILE A 251 11.16 1.88 11.57
C ILE A 251 10.54 2.23 12.92
N THR A 252 9.64 3.19 12.94
CA THR A 252 8.78 3.49 14.08
C THR A 252 7.37 3.72 13.56
N GLY A 253 6.37 3.25 14.30
CA GLY A 253 4.96 3.44 13.98
C GLY A 253 4.30 4.17 15.13
N ASP A 254 3.47 5.13 14.79
CA ASP A 254 2.64 5.85 15.75
C ASP A 254 1.18 5.38 15.58
N PRO A 255 0.61 4.75 16.61
CA PRO A 255 -0.73 4.18 16.55
C PRO A 255 -1.82 5.26 16.42
N SER A 256 -1.57 6.48 16.91
CA SER A 256 -2.58 7.54 17.03
C SER A 256 -2.92 8.19 15.69
N ASN A 257 -1.89 8.47 14.89
CA ASN A 257 -2.00 9.11 13.58
C ASN A 257 -1.78 8.12 12.42
N LYS A 258 -1.56 6.84 12.75
CA LYS A 258 -1.22 5.75 11.82
C LYS A 258 -0.02 6.10 10.93
N GLN A 259 0.89 6.95 11.39
CA GLN A 259 2.06 7.34 10.64
C GLN A 259 3.19 6.36 10.91
N VAL A 260 3.83 5.90 9.85
CA VAL A 260 5.05 5.10 9.91
C VAL A 260 6.20 5.95 9.44
N TRP A 261 7.26 5.94 10.23
CA TRP A 261 8.53 6.58 9.93
C TRP A 261 9.58 5.50 9.66
N LEU A 262 10.35 5.69 8.60
CA LEU A 262 11.46 4.83 8.20
C LEU A 262 12.69 5.69 8.00
N THR A 263 13.79 5.32 8.65
CA THR A 263 15.12 5.82 8.30
C THR A 263 15.85 4.74 7.53
N SER A 264 16.42 5.10 6.38
CA SER A 264 17.16 4.18 5.52
C SER A 264 18.67 4.32 5.71
N THR A 265 19.43 3.26 5.38
CA THR A 265 20.89 3.37 5.23
C THR A 265 21.29 4.02 3.90
N SER A 266 20.42 3.98 2.89
CA SER A 266 20.58 4.71 1.63
C SER A 266 19.82 6.04 1.66
N ASN A 267 20.42 7.08 1.09
CA ASN A 267 19.78 8.38 0.95
C ASN A 267 18.85 8.37 -0.27
N GLY A 268 17.64 8.91 -0.12
CA GLY A 268 16.81 9.38 -1.22
C GLY A 268 17.26 10.76 -1.71
N PRO A 269 16.51 11.37 -2.64
CA PRO A 269 16.85 12.68 -3.21
C PRO A 269 17.04 13.80 -2.17
N ASN A 270 16.29 13.75 -1.07
CA ASN A 270 16.29 14.76 -0.01
C ASN A 270 16.90 14.25 1.32
N GLY A 271 17.46 13.04 1.34
CA GLY A 271 18.04 12.43 2.54
C GLY A 271 17.41 11.08 2.91
N ASN A 272 17.65 10.60 4.12
CA ASN A 272 17.37 9.20 4.48
C ASN A 272 16.07 8.97 5.27
N ILE A 273 15.22 9.99 5.38
CA ILE A 273 14.01 9.95 6.19
C ILE A 273 12.81 9.78 5.26
N PHE A 274 11.94 8.84 5.60
CA PHE A 274 10.73 8.55 4.85
C PHE A 274 9.56 8.43 5.81
N ASN A 275 8.42 8.98 5.43
CA ASN A 275 7.19 8.76 6.15
C ASN A 275 6.08 8.27 5.24
N LYS A 276 5.11 7.60 5.86
CA LYS A 276 3.92 7.10 5.20
C LYS A 276 2.77 7.15 6.18
N ILE A 277 1.62 7.67 5.74
CA ILE A 277 0.39 7.58 6.54
C ILE A 277 -0.30 6.28 6.15
N GLU A 278 -0.44 5.38 7.11
CA GLU A 278 -1.11 4.11 6.93
C GLU A 278 -2.61 4.29 7.20
N GLY A 279 -3.36 4.54 6.14
CA GLY A 279 -4.81 4.37 6.16
C GLY A 279 -5.59 5.60 5.73
N SER A 280 -6.19 5.49 4.55
CA SER A 280 -7.58 5.86 4.33
C SER A 280 -8.32 4.64 3.78
N ASN A 281 -9.05 3.98 4.69
CA ASN A 281 -10.35 3.35 4.47
C ASN A 281 -10.58 2.62 3.13
N TYR A 282 -10.15 1.35 3.05
CA TYR A 282 -10.74 0.42 2.09
C TYR A 282 -12.28 0.41 2.22
N SER A 283 -12.83 0.57 3.43
CA SER A 283 -14.27 0.71 3.69
C SER A 283 -14.90 2.00 3.14
N ASP A 284 -14.19 3.14 3.13
CA ASP A 284 -14.74 4.41 2.62
C ASP A 284 -14.57 4.50 1.11
N ILE A 285 -13.47 3.94 0.58
CA ILE A 285 -13.31 3.65 -0.83
C ILE A 285 -14.45 2.73 -1.28
N LEU A 286 -14.76 1.66 -0.53
CA LEU A 286 -15.93 0.82 -0.81
C LEU A 286 -17.24 1.58 -0.65
N ASN A 287 -17.42 2.45 0.35
CA ASN A 287 -18.65 3.23 0.52
C ASN A 287 -18.87 4.24 -0.61
N VAL A 288 -17.80 4.68 -1.28
CA VAL A 288 -17.87 5.55 -2.47
C VAL A 288 -18.01 4.72 -3.76
N ILE A 289 -17.28 3.62 -3.89
CA ILE A 289 -17.26 2.78 -5.11
C ILE A 289 -18.52 1.91 -5.20
N THR A 290 -19.00 1.31 -4.11
CA THR A 290 -20.17 0.42 -4.10
C THR A 290 -21.44 1.08 -4.67
N PRO A 291 -21.82 2.32 -4.29
CA PRO A 291 -22.98 2.98 -4.91
C PRO A 291 -22.72 3.40 -6.37
N LEU A 292 -21.49 3.78 -6.74
CA LEU A 292 -21.13 4.07 -8.14
C LEU A 292 -21.21 2.82 -9.02
N ASP A 293 -20.78 1.68 -8.49
CA ASP A 293 -20.80 0.38 -9.17
C ASP A 293 -22.21 -0.17 -9.31
N LYS A 294 -23.05 0.00 -8.27
CA LYS A 294 -24.50 -0.26 -8.34
C LYS A 294 -25.19 0.61 -9.39
N THR A 295 -24.83 1.89 -9.49
CA THR A 295 -25.39 2.82 -10.49
C THR A 295 -24.98 2.40 -11.90
N ARG A 296 -23.70 2.06 -12.11
CA ARG A 296 -23.20 1.54 -13.39
C ARG A 296 -23.92 0.25 -13.81
N SER A 297 -24.09 -0.67 -12.87
CA SER A 297 -24.80 -1.94 -13.10
C SER A 297 -26.28 -1.73 -13.41
N GLY A 298 -26.93 -0.77 -12.74
CA GLY A 298 -28.31 -0.37 -13.02
C GLY A 298 -28.50 0.21 -14.42
N VAL A 299 -27.55 0.99 -14.92
CA VAL A 299 -27.57 1.51 -16.31
C VAL A 299 -27.44 0.39 -17.34
N ILE A 300 -26.62 -0.64 -17.06
CA ILE A 300 -26.51 -1.84 -17.91
C ILE A 300 -27.83 -2.63 -17.91
N ASP A 301 -28.45 -2.80 -16.74
CA ASP A 301 -29.72 -3.53 -16.59
C ASP A 301 -30.88 -2.81 -17.28
N ASP A 302 -30.98 -1.49 -17.13
CA ASP A 302 -32.01 -0.69 -17.81
C ASP A 302 -31.82 -0.67 -19.32
N ALA A 303 -30.58 -0.57 -19.82
CA ALA A 303 -30.30 -0.71 -21.26
C ALA A 303 -30.67 -2.11 -21.76
N THR A 304 -30.37 -3.15 -20.98
CA THR A 304 -30.75 -4.54 -21.30
C THR A 304 -32.28 -4.71 -21.31
N LYS A 305 -32.98 -4.04 -20.39
CA LYS A 305 -34.44 -4.10 -20.27
C LYS A 305 -35.15 -3.29 -21.36
N GLN A 306 -34.68 -2.09 -21.69
CA GLN A 306 -35.19 -1.29 -22.81
C GLN A 306 -34.95 -2.02 -24.14
N TYR A 307 -33.80 -2.67 -24.29
CA TYR A 307 -33.52 -3.50 -25.45
C TYR A 307 -34.44 -4.72 -25.52
N LYS A 308 -34.67 -5.43 -24.41
CA LYS A 308 -35.65 -6.53 -24.31
C LYS A 308 -37.07 -6.09 -24.62
N GLN A 309 -37.51 -4.93 -24.12
CA GLN A 309 -38.83 -4.37 -24.42
C GLN A 309 -38.96 -3.93 -25.88
N GLN A 310 -37.87 -3.46 -26.52
CA GLN A 310 -37.84 -3.18 -27.96
C GLN A 310 -37.74 -4.45 -28.82
N THR A 311 -37.19 -5.55 -28.30
CA THR A 311 -37.06 -6.84 -29.00
C THR A 311 -38.20 -7.83 -28.73
N ASP A 312 -39.03 -7.62 -27.71
CA ASP A 312 -40.33 -8.32 -27.56
C ASP A 312 -41.34 -7.94 -28.67
N VAL A 313 -41.03 -6.95 -29.51
CA VAL A 313 -41.79 -6.61 -30.73
C VAL A 313 -41.19 -7.22 -32.01
N MET A 314 -40.08 -7.96 -31.94
CA MET A 314 -39.56 -8.68 -33.11
C MET A 314 -38.84 -9.97 -32.71
N SER A 315 -39.47 -11.08 -33.05
CA SER A 315 -39.04 -12.47 -32.91
C SER A 315 -37.52 -12.69 -32.94
N ALA A 316 -37.03 -13.30 -31.86
CA ALA A 316 -35.85 -14.14 -31.70
C ALA A 316 -34.75 -14.05 -32.77
N ASN A 317 -33.53 -13.71 -32.34
CA ASN A 317 -32.36 -14.20 -33.06
C ASN A 317 -31.17 -14.51 -32.14
N ASN A 318 -30.49 -15.63 -32.43
CA ASN A 318 -29.41 -16.28 -31.68
C ASN A 318 -28.12 -15.45 -31.53
N GLN A 319 -28.13 -14.17 -31.90
CA GLN A 319 -26.97 -13.28 -31.84
C GLN A 319 -26.71 -12.72 -30.42
N LEU A 320 -27.73 -12.71 -29.56
CA LEU A 320 -27.58 -12.17 -28.20
C LEU A 320 -26.85 -13.13 -27.24
N VAL A 321 -26.96 -14.44 -27.44
CA VAL A 321 -26.23 -15.45 -26.66
C VAL A 321 -24.73 -15.32 -26.93
N ASN A 322 -24.37 -15.06 -28.18
CA ASN A 322 -22.97 -14.86 -28.61
C ASN A 322 -22.42 -13.49 -28.19
N PHE A 323 -23.26 -12.45 -28.12
CA PHE A 323 -22.86 -11.15 -27.59
C PHE A 323 -22.61 -11.23 -26.08
N ARG A 324 -23.51 -11.87 -25.32
CA ARG A 324 -23.34 -12.08 -23.88
C ARG A 324 -22.10 -12.91 -23.57
N SER A 325 -21.86 -14.01 -24.30
CA SER A 325 -20.65 -14.81 -24.12
C SER A 325 -19.37 -14.07 -24.51
N SER A 326 -19.42 -13.18 -25.52
CA SER A 326 -18.26 -12.38 -25.92
C SER A 326 -17.98 -11.25 -24.92
N LEU A 327 -19.02 -10.67 -24.32
CA LEU A 327 -18.90 -9.67 -23.26
C LEU A 327 -18.40 -10.27 -21.96
N ASP A 328 -18.90 -11.46 -21.59
CA ASP A 328 -18.45 -12.20 -20.40
C ASP A 328 -16.97 -12.63 -20.57
N ASN A 329 -16.60 -13.18 -21.73
CA ASN A 329 -15.21 -13.54 -22.05
C ASN A 329 -14.27 -12.32 -22.04
N TRP A 330 -14.75 -11.19 -22.56
CA TRP A 330 -14.02 -9.92 -22.50
C TRP A 330 -13.87 -9.47 -21.05
N LEU A 331 -14.94 -9.39 -20.25
CA LEU A 331 -14.88 -9.03 -18.82
C LEU A 331 -13.92 -9.93 -18.03
N THR A 332 -13.94 -11.25 -18.26
CA THR A 332 -13.03 -12.20 -17.58
C THR A 332 -11.56 -12.02 -17.97
N SER A 333 -11.29 -11.50 -19.17
CA SER A 333 -9.91 -11.22 -19.62
C SER A 333 -9.34 -9.91 -19.06
N ILE A 334 -10.19 -8.99 -18.57
CA ILE A 334 -9.78 -7.68 -18.04
C ILE A 334 -9.85 -7.66 -16.51
N LEU A 335 -10.67 -8.53 -15.91
CA LEU A 335 -10.84 -8.70 -14.47
C LEU A 335 -10.84 -10.21 -14.15
N PRO A 336 -9.73 -10.81 -13.69
CA PRO A 336 -9.67 -12.25 -13.40
C PRO A 336 -10.39 -12.65 -12.09
N VAL A 337 -11.34 -11.86 -11.60
CA VAL A 337 -12.05 -12.13 -10.34
C VAL A 337 -13.55 -12.13 -10.59
N SER A 338 -14.10 -13.32 -10.83
CA SER A 338 -15.53 -13.59 -10.79
C SER A 338 -16.04 -13.45 -9.34
N LEU A 339 -16.73 -12.36 -9.05
CA LEU A 339 -17.54 -12.25 -7.82
C LEU A 339 -18.92 -12.83 -8.09
N THR A 340 -19.01 -14.15 -8.13
CA THR A 340 -20.28 -14.85 -7.89
C THR A 340 -20.32 -15.29 -6.43
N ASN A 341 -21.42 -14.94 -5.76
CA ASN A 341 -21.64 -15.09 -4.34
C ASN A 341 -21.36 -16.51 -3.81
N GLY A 342 -20.61 -16.57 -2.71
CA GLY A 342 -20.90 -17.47 -1.59
C GLY A 342 -20.36 -18.90 -1.66
N THR A 343 -19.24 -19.08 -0.96
CA THR A 343 -18.77 -20.28 -0.22
C THR A 343 -17.83 -21.29 -0.89
N SER A 344 -16.72 -21.51 -0.14
CA SER A 344 -15.91 -22.72 0.00
C SER A 344 -14.81 -22.99 -1.03
N ASN A 345 -13.56 -22.77 -0.60
CA ASN A 345 -12.30 -23.55 -0.74
C ASN A 345 -11.95 -24.37 -2.00
N ALA A 346 -12.81 -24.52 -3.01
CA ALA A 346 -12.55 -25.20 -4.27
C ALA A 346 -11.98 -24.25 -5.35
N ASP A 347 -12.24 -22.95 -5.23
CA ASP A 347 -11.83 -21.97 -6.24
C ASP A 347 -10.33 -21.65 -6.20
N ALA A 348 -9.69 -21.75 -5.04
CA ALA A 348 -8.25 -21.51 -4.90
C ALA A 348 -7.38 -22.57 -5.61
N GLN A 349 -7.86 -23.82 -5.71
CA GLN A 349 -7.16 -24.90 -6.40
C GLN A 349 -7.32 -24.81 -7.93
N LYS A 350 -8.45 -24.27 -8.40
CA LYS A 350 -8.73 -24.08 -9.83
C LYS A 350 -7.92 -22.92 -10.44
N ILE A 351 -7.71 -21.86 -9.66
CA ILE A 351 -6.89 -20.70 -10.05
C ILE A 351 -5.42 -21.10 -10.33
N GLN A 352 -4.85 -22.06 -9.60
CA GLN A 352 -3.48 -22.55 -9.87
C GLN A 352 -3.38 -23.38 -11.17
N GLN A 353 -4.45 -24.06 -11.58
CA GLN A 353 -4.48 -24.81 -12.84
C GLN A 353 -4.69 -23.88 -14.04
N ASP A 354 -5.56 -22.87 -13.93
CA ASP A 354 -5.84 -21.91 -15.02
C ASP A 354 -4.66 -20.94 -15.28
N THR A 355 -3.84 -20.66 -14.26
CA THR A 355 -2.64 -19.80 -14.41
C THR A 355 -1.54 -20.48 -15.26
N GLN A 356 -1.44 -21.82 -15.24
CA GLN A 356 -0.48 -22.56 -16.07
C GLN A 356 -0.93 -22.73 -17.53
N GLN A 357 -2.23 -22.59 -17.81
CA GLN A 357 -2.78 -22.67 -19.17
C GLN A 357 -2.78 -21.33 -19.92
N THR A 358 -2.70 -20.21 -19.18
CA THR A 358 -2.75 -18.84 -19.74
C THR A 358 -1.50 -18.47 -20.55
N SER A 359 -0.37 -19.15 -20.35
CA SER A 359 0.83 -18.98 -21.18
C SER A 359 0.70 -19.59 -22.59
N ALA A 360 -0.30 -20.44 -22.84
CA ALA A 360 -0.55 -21.05 -24.15
C ALA A 360 -1.58 -20.29 -25.02
N GLN A 361 -2.23 -19.24 -24.51
CA GLN A 361 -3.26 -18.49 -25.24
C GLN A 361 -2.77 -17.13 -25.81
N LEU A 362 -1.53 -16.72 -25.58
CA LEU A 362 -1.00 -15.47 -26.12
C LEU A 362 -0.78 -15.46 -27.65
N ASP A 363 -0.89 -16.61 -28.33
CA ASP A 363 -0.72 -16.67 -29.79
C ASP A 363 -2.04 -16.46 -30.58
N GLN A 364 -3.20 -16.39 -29.92
CA GLN A 364 -4.50 -16.26 -30.61
C GLN A 364 -5.04 -14.84 -30.77
N ILE A 365 -4.33 -13.81 -30.28
CA ILE A 365 -4.70 -12.40 -30.50
C ILE A 365 -4.38 -11.93 -31.94
N ASN A 366 -3.60 -12.71 -32.71
CA ASN A 366 -3.28 -12.39 -34.10
C ASN A 366 -4.37 -12.75 -35.14
N TYR A 367 -5.50 -13.35 -34.74
CA TYR A 367 -6.53 -13.78 -35.70
C TYR A 367 -7.73 -12.81 -35.83
N ILE A 368 -8.01 -11.96 -34.83
CA ILE A 368 -9.20 -11.07 -34.85
C ILE A 368 -8.88 -9.67 -35.44
N SER A 369 -7.59 -9.33 -35.51
CA SER A 369 -7.08 -8.06 -36.08
C SER A 369 -7.53 -7.74 -37.52
N PRO A 370 -7.54 -8.67 -38.51
CA PRO A 370 -7.77 -8.30 -39.91
C PRO A 370 -9.24 -8.03 -40.28
N ILE A 371 -10.21 -8.57 -39.54
CA ILE A 371 -11.64 -8.43 -39.85
C ILE A 371 -12.14 -7.03 -39.48
N LEU A 372 -11.74 -6.54 -38.30
CA LEU A 372 -12.09 -5.20 -37.82
C LEU A 372 -11.55 -4.10 -38.74
N ILE A 373 -10.33 -4.24 -39.26
CA ILE A 373 -9.71 -3.27 -40.16
C ILE A 373 -10.44 -3.22 -41.51
N LYS A 374 -10.81 -4.37 -42.08
CA LYS A 374 -11.55 -4.45 -43.35
C LYS A 374 -12.92 -3.75 -43.25
N LEU A 375 -13.61 -3.94 -42.12
CA LEU A 375 -14.92 -3.36 -41.86
C LEU A 375 -14.86 -1.83 -41.72
N ILE A 376 -13.81 -1.29 -41.08
CA ILE A 376 -13.56 0.15 -40.98
C ILE A 376 -13.30 0.76 -42.36
N ILE A 377 -12.52 0.10 -43.22
CA ILE A 377 -12.22 0.59 -44.58
C ILE A 377 -13.51 0.68 -45.43
N THR A 378 -14.39 -0.32 -45.34
CA THR A 378 -15.67 -0.32 -46.06
C THR A 378 -16.55 0.88 -45.67
N PHE A 379 -16.59 1.24 -44.39
CA PHE A 379 -17.33 2.43 -43.95
C PHE A 379 -16.72 3.72 -44.48
N CYS A 380 -15.39 3.87 -44.46
CA CYS A 380 -14.72 5.04 -45.01
C CYS A 380 -14.99 5.23 -46.51
N VAL A 381 -15.01 4.15 -47.29
CA VAL A 381 -15.34 4.20 -48.74
C VAL A 381 -16.80 4.61 -48.95
N GLY A 382 -17.73 4.12 -48.14
CA GLY A 382 -19.14 4.54 -48.19
C GLY A 382 -19.32 6.04 -47.92
N ILE A 383 -18.60 6.58 -46.94
CA ILE A 383 -18.62 8.01 -46.61
C ILE A 383 -18.02 8.84 -47.76
N LEU A 384 -16.90 8.41 -48.34
CA LEU A 384 -16.29 9.07 -49.49
C LEU A 384 -17.21 9.07 -50.71
N ALA A 385 -17.96 8.00 -50.96
CA ALA A 385 -18.93 7.94 -52.04
C ALA A 385 -20.04 9.00 -51.87
N TYR A 386 -20.50 9.25 -50.65
CA TYR A 386 -21.44 10.33 -50.36
C TYR A 386 -20.84 11.72 -50.61
N LEU A 387 -19.58 11.92 -50.26
CA LEU A 387 -18.90 13.21 -50.46
C LEU A 387 -18.65 13.52 -51.94
N VAL A 388 -18.33 12.52 -52.76
CA VAL A 388 -18.01 12.70 -54.18
C VAL A 388 -19.25 12.74 -55.07
N PHE A 389 -20.24 11.88 -54.79
CA PHE A 389 -21.40 11.69 -55.67
C PHE A 389 -22.69 12.31 -55.11
N GLY A 390 -22.66 12.98 -53.96
CA GLY A 390 -23.83 13.53 -53.28
C GLY A 390 -24.71 14.49 -54.11
N PHE A 391 -24.21 14.99 -55.24
CA PHE A 391 -24.97 15.83 -56.17
C PHE A 391 -25.97 15.06 -57.07
N ILE A 392 -25.91 13.71 -57.11
CA ILE A 392 -26.74 12.88 -58.01
C ILE A 392 -28.08 12.44 -57.37
N GLY A 393 -28.42 12.98 -56.19
CA GLY A 393 -29.72 12.75 -55.54
C GLY A 393 -29.92 11.28 -55.09
N PRO A 394 -31.17 10.77 -55.03
CA PRO A 394 -31.51 9.53 -54.32
C PRO A 394 -30.85 8.26 -54.89
N MET A 395 -30.29 8.29 -56.09
CA MET A 395 -29.54 7.18 -56.68
C MET A 395 -28.25 6.86 -55.92
N VAL A 396 -27.65 7.83 -55.24
CA VAL A 396 -26.43 7.64 -54.42
C VAL A 396 -26.69 6.67 -53.27
N ASN A 397 -27.87 6.71 -52.67
CA ASN A 397 -28.22 5.85 -51.55
C ASN A 397 -28.21 4.37 -51.96
N VAL A 398 -28.70 4.06 -53.18
CA VAL A 398 -28.71 2.68 -53.71
C VAL A 398 -27.28 2.19 -53.96
N VAL A 399 -26.42 3.05 -54.50
CA VAL A 399 -25.00 2.73 -54.75
C VAL A 399 -24.25 2.49 -53.44
N VAL A 400 -24.46 3.32 -52.42
CA VAL A 400 -23.79 3.14 -51.12
C VAL A 400 -24.29 1.89 -50.39
N ILE A 401 -25.58 1.57 -50.46
CA ILE A 401 -26.12 0.32 -49.91
C ILE A 401 -25.49 -0.89 -50.61
N ALA A 402 -25.33 -0.86 -51.94
CA ALA A 402 -24.66 -1.92 -52.68
C ALA A 402 -23.18 -2.07 -52.26
N ILE A 403 -22.46 -0.96 -52.05
CA ILE A 403 -21.07 -0.96 -51.57
C ILE A 403 -20.95 -1.57 -50.16
N LEU A 404 -21.89 -1.25 -49.26
CA LEU A 404 -21.89 -1.80 -47.90
C LEU A 404 -22.20 -3.29 -47.88
N ILE A 405 -23.16 -3.77 -48.68
CA ILE A 405 -23.50 -5.19 -48.79
C ILE A 405 -22.31 -5.99 -49.35
N VAL A 406 -21.69 -5.50 -50.42
CA VAL A 406 -20.52 -6.15 -51.03
C VAL A 406 -19.30 -6.10 -50.09
N GLY A 407 -19.06 -4.96 -49.43
CA GLY A 407 -17.95 -4.81 -48.49
C GLY A 407 -18.10 -5.68 -47.24
N PHE A 408 -19.32 -5.85 -46.73
CA PHE A 408 -19.61 -6.76 -45.62
C PHE A 408 -19.39 -8.23 -46.02
N TYR A 409 -19.83 -8.61 -47.23
CA TYR A 409 -19.58 -9.94 -47.78
C TYR A 409 -18.08 -10.24 -47.96
N VAL A 410 -17.31 -9.27 -48.45
CA VAL A 410 -15.85 -9.38 -48.61
C VAL A 410 -15.10 -9.37 -47.27
N SER A 411 -15.61 -8.63 -46.27
CA SER A 411 -14.99 -8.58 -44.93
C SER A 411 -15.17 -9.88 -44.14
N LEU A 412 -16.19 -10.67 -44.47
CA LEU A 412 -16.44 -11.99 -43.87
C LEU A 412 -15.72 -13.13 -44.60
N ASN A 413 -15.27 -12.91 -45.85
CA ASN A 413 -14.57 -13.92 -46.65
C ASN A 413 -13.06 -13.64 -46.67
N ASN A 414 -12.26 -14.50 -46.04
CA ASN A 414 -10.85 -14.23 -45.75
C ASN A 414 -9.88 -14.35 -46.94
N ASP A 415 -10.34 -14.74 -48.14
CA ASP A 415 -9.47 -15.05 -49.28
C ASP A 415 -9.02 -13.83 -50.11
N ILE A 416 -9.47 -12.61 -49.79
CA ILE A 416 -9.12 -11.40 -50.54
C ILE A 416 -8.01 -10.63 -49.80
N LYS A 417 -6.82 -10.56 -50.42
CA LYS A 417 -5.65 -9.82 -49.95
C LYS A 417 -5.79 -8.32 -50.25
N LEU A 418 -5.58 -7.47 -49.24
CA LEU A 418 -5.57 -6.01 -49.38
C LEU A 418 -4.27 -5.53 -50.07
N PRO A 419 -4.32 -4.52 -50.96
CA PRO A 419 -3.11 -3.90 -51.50
C PRO A 419 -2.35 -3.09 -50.42
N PRO A 420 -1.01 -3.04 -50.48
CA PRO A 420 -0.17 -2.52 -49.41
C PRO A 420 -0.03 -1.00 -49.53
N LEU A 421 -0.99 -0.23 -49.03
CA LEU A 421 -0.86 1.24 -49.05
C LEU A 421 -1.06 1.95 -47.72
N LEU A 422 -1.48 1.27 -46.64
CA LEU A 422 -1.62 1.90 -45.33
C LEU A 422 -1.31 0.91 -44.20
N SER A 423 -0.02 0.73 -43.89
CA SER A 423 0.41 0.22 -42.59
C SER A 423 0.84 1.42 -41.71
N PRO A 424 0.27 1.61 -40.51
CA PRO A 424 0.78 2.61 -39.59
C PRO A 424 2.04 2.07 -38.91
N ARG A 425 3.22 2.47 -39.42
CA ARG A 425 4.46 2.47 -38.61
C ARG A 425 4.38 3.64 -37.63
N LEU A 426 3.95 3.39 -36.39
CA LEU A 426 4.23 4.30 -35.27
C LEU A 426 5.35 3.68 -34.43
N GLN A 427 6.60 3.96 -34.84
CA GLN A 427 7.77 3.85 -33.97
C GLN A 427 7.90 5.17 -33.20
N PHE A 428 7.58 5.19 -31.92
CA PHE A 428 7.97 6.28 -31.04
C PHE A 428 9.41 6.04 -30.56
N SER A 429 10.32 6.84 -31.09
CA SER A 429 11.73 6.95 -30.72
C SER A 429 11.86 7.80 -29.46
N TRP A 430 12.54 7.28 -28.43
CA TRP A 430 13.02 8.09 -27.31
C TRP A 430 14.30 8.81 -27.76
N GLY A 431 14.18 10.11 -28.02
CA GLY A 431 15.33 11.00 -28.21
C GLY A 431 16.00 11.28 -26.87
N THR A 432 17.24 10.85 -26.74
CA THR A 432 18.21 11.37 -25.77
C THR A 432 18.76 12.70 -26.28
N SER A 433 18.72 13.76 -25.47
CA SER A 433 19.64 14.88 -25.63
C SER A 433 19.91 15.56 -24.28
N SER A 434 21.20 15.58 -23.94
CA SER A 434 21.94 16.49 -23.05
C SER A 434 21.48 16.64 -21.61
#